data_AF-A0AAD3QZQ4-F1
#
_entry.id   AF-A0AAD3QZQ4-F1
#
_cell.length_a   1.000
_cell.length_b   1.000
_cell.length_c   1.000
_cell.angle_alpha   90.00
_cell.angle_beta   90.00
_cell.angle_gamma   90.00
#
_symmetry.space_group_name_H-M   'P 1'
#
loop_
_entity.id
_entity.type
_entity.pdbx_description
1 polymer ?
#
loop_
_entity_poly.entity_id
_entity_poly.type
_entity_poly.pdbx_seq_one_letter_code
_entity_poly.pdbx_strand_id
1 'polypeptide(L)' 'MLDASFVSTAKKTCATTDFACKNGQCVPARWRCDGEPECADGSDEADAIC' A
#
# COMPACT_ATOMS: atom_id res chain seq x y z
N MET A 1 1.30 -4.13 -28.77
CA MET A 1 2.25 -3.85 -27.67
C MET A 1 1.52 -2.94 -26.71
N LEU A 2 0.35 -3.39 -26.24
CA LEU A 2 -0.69 -2.51 -25.68
C LEU A 2 -0.21 -1.91 -24.37
N ASP A 3 0.46 -0.77 -24.57
CA ASP A 3 0.52 0.45 -23.80
C ASP A 3 -0.13 0.26 -22.44
N ALA A 4 0.75 0.18 -21.44
CA ALA A 4 0.47 0.08 -20.02
C ALA A 4 -0.60 1.10 -19.61
N SER A 5 -1.86 0.74 -19.81
CA SER A 5 -3.00 1.37 -19.16
C SER A 5 -3.02 0.90 -17.70
N PHE A 6 -1.94 1.19 -16.98
CA PHE A 6 -1.99 1.27 -15.52
C PHE A 6 -2.12 2.74 -15.10
N VAL A 7 -2.76 3.55 -15.94
CA VAL A 7 -3.38 4.81 -15.53
C VAL A 7 -4.89 4.63 -15.61
N SER A 8 -5.42 3.71 -14.80
CA SER A 8 -6.86 3.48 -14.69
C SER A 8 -7.42 4.16 -13.43
N THR A 9 -7.95 5.37 -13.65
CA THR A 9 -9.13 5.95 -13.01
C THR A 9 -9.31 5.73 -11.49
N ALA A 10 -8.86 6.74 -10.74
CA ALA A 10 -9.59 7.35 -9.63
C ALA A 10 -10.32 6.43 -8.62
N LYS A 11 -9.56 5.68 -7.81
CA LYS A 11 -10.00 5.43 -6.43
C LYS A 11 -9.17 6.29 -5.50
N LYS A 12 -9.82 7.32 -4.95
CA LYS A 12 -9.26 8.33 -4.02
C LYS A 12 -8.85 7.76 -2.65
N THR A 13 -8.62 6.46 -2.53
CA THR A 13 -8.31 5.77 -1.26
C THR A 13 -7.53 4.49 -1.58
N CYS A 14 -6.21 4.59 -1.76
CA CYS A 14 -5.27 3.52 -2.12
C CYS A 14 -5.59 2.72 -3.41
N ALA A 15 -4.59 2.24 -4.15
CA ALA A 15 -4.86 1.30 -5.24
C ALA A 15 -5.43 -0.01 -4.66
N THR A 16 -6.13 -0.80 -5.48
CA THR A 16 -6.62 -2.14 -5.08
C THR A 16 -5.47 -3.07 -4.65
N THR A 17 -4.27 -2.81 -5.15
CA THR A 17 -3.02 -3.53 -4.84
C THR A 17 -2.21 -2.89 -3.72
N ASP A 18 -2.70 -1.82 -3.11
CA ASP A 18 -2.01 -1.09 -2.05
C ASP A 18 -2.63 -1.43 -0.69
N PHE A 19 -1.80 -1.36 0.33
CA PHE A 19 -2.19 -1.44 1.72
C PHE A 19 -2.41 -0.04 2.31
N ALA A 20 -3.53 0.12 3.03
CA ALA A 20 -3.83 1.32 3.79
C ALA A 20 -3.28 1.18 5.21
N CYS A 21 -2.30 2.02 5.53
CA CYS A 21 -1.83 2.25 6.89
C CYS A 21 -2.94 2.66 7.85
N LYS A 22 -2.72 2.43 9.15
CA LYS A 22 -3.60 3.00 10.19
C LYS A 22 -3.60 4.53 10.18
N ASN A 23 -2.49 5.15 9.79
CA ASN A 23 -2.39 6.61 9.65
C ASN A 23 -3.13 7.15 8.40
N GLY A 24 -3.63 6.27 7.51
CA GLY A 24 -4.28 6.64 6.26
C GLY A 24 -3.34 6.79 5.06
N GLN A 25 -2.04 6.55 5.25
CA GLN A 25 -1.05 6.45 4.17
C GLN A 25 -1.28 5.17 3.34
N CYS A 26 -1.00 5.23 2.04
CA CYS A 26 -1.06 4.07 1.16
C CYS A 26 0.36 3.63 0.82
N VAL A 27 0.67 2.38 1.08
CA VAL A 27 1.92 1.73 0.68
C VAL A 27 1.59 0.53 -0.22
N PRO A 28 2.43 0.14 -1.17
CA PRO A 28 2.15 -1.04 -2.00
C PRO A 28 2.00 -2.29 -1.14
N ALA A 29 1.06 -3.20 -1.43
CA ALA A 29 0.82 -4.35 -0.55
C ALA A 29 2.02 -5.31 -0.40
N ARG A 30 3.03 -5.20 -1.28
CA ARG A 30 4.31 -5.92 -1.16
C ARG A 30 5.21 -5.44 -0.03
N TRP A 31 4.89 -4.28 0.54
CA TRP A 31 5.55 -3.64 1.68
C TRP A 31 4.89 -3.98 3.01
N ARG A 32 3.96 -4.95 3.02
CA ARG A 32 3.42 -5.48 4.26
C ARG A 32 4.28 -6.65 4.70
N CYS A 33 4.78 -6.61 5.94
CA CYS A 33 5.67 -7.62 6.50
C CYS A 33 6.94 -7.84 5.68
N ASP A 34 7.47 -6.78 5.09
CA ASP A 34 8.65 -6.83 4.25
C ASP A 34 9.94 -6.70 5.07
N GLY A 35 9.82 -6.27 6.33
CA GLY A 35 10.92 -6.06 7.27
C GLY A 35 11.35 -4.61 7.40
N GLU A 36 10.86 -3.68 6.58
CA GLU A 36 11.01 -2.24 6.75
C GLU A 36 9.67 -1.52 6.99
N PRO A 37 9.62 -0.56 7.94
CA PRO A 37 8.43 0.23 8.18
C PRO A 37 8.30 1.33 7.13
N GLU A 38 7.49 1.10 6.09
CA GLU A 38 7.18 2.14 5.10
C GLU A 38 5.99 2.99 5.48
N CYS A 39 5.15 2.48 6.36
CA CYS A 39 4.16 3.29 7.03
C CYS A 39 4.81 4.26 8.02
N ALA A 40 4.38 5.52 8.05
CA ALA A 40 4.89 6.51 9.03
C ALA A 40 4.65 6.10 10.50
N ASP A 41 3.67 5.22 10.73
CA ASP A 41 3.32 4.63 12.03
C ASP A 41 3.86 3.19 12.18
N GLY A 42 4.58 2.68 11.18
CA GLY A 42 5.08 1.30 11.11
C GLY A 42 3.96 0.24 11.10
N SER A 43 2.73 0.64 10.78
CA SER A 43 1.56 -0.23 10.87
C SER A 43 1.59 -1.39 9.86
N ASP A 44 2.31 -1.23 8.77
CA ASP A 44 2.59 -2.27 7.77
C ASP A 44 3.50 -3.40 8.30
N GLU A 45 4.32 -3.11 9.30
CA GLU A 45 5.21 -4.05 10.00
C GLU A 45 4.75 -4.40 11.42
N ALA A 46 3.54 -3.98 11.80
CA ALA A 46 3.00 -4.29 13.12
C ALA A 46 2.54 -5.75 13.19
N ASP A 47 2.91 -6.48 14.24
CA ASP A 47 2.52 -7.88 14.51
C ASP A 47 1.00 -8.14 14.55
N ALA A 48 0.19 -7.10 14.74
CA ALA A 48 -1.27 -7.20 14.69
C ALA A 48 -1.86 -7.12 13.26
N ILE A 49 -1.04 -6.74 12.28
CA ILE A 49 -1.39 -6.52 10.87
C ILE A 49 -0.60 -7.48 9.96
N CYS A 50 0.58 -7.89 10.42
CA CYS A 50 1.30 -9.09 9.96
C CYS A 50 0.66 -10.50 10.14
#